data_AF-A0A0B7I2U4-F1
#
_entry.id   AF-A0A0B7I2U4-F1
#
_cell.length_a   1.000
_cell.length_b   1.000
_cell.length_c   1.000
_cell.angle_alpha   90.00
_cell.angle_beta   90.00
_cell.angle_gamma   90.00
#
_symmetry.space_group_name_H-M   'P 1'
#
loop_
_entity.id
_entity.type
_entity.pdbx_description
1 polymer ?
#
loop_
_entity_poly.entity_id
_entity_poly.type
_entity_poly.pdbx_seq_one_letter_code
_entity_poly.pdbx_strand_id
1 'polypeptide(L)'
;MIEKDYLKKQIDLFFQELVAVLTKNTVKETRFKEISNLSEKYTQHGIDFFITSSFEEITASYGKDIETLDIIIELLFQMKDESIEIVDKLEKIINYTNQNSLNYSFRRNEILTQILTKT
;
A
#
# COMPACT_ATOMS: atom_id res chain seq x y z
N MET A 1 -17.35 -19.89 6.04
CA MET A 1 -17.03 -18.58 6.64
C MET A 1 -15.58 -18.59 7.15
N ILE A 2 -14.61 -18.79 6.25
CA ILE A 2 -13.19 -19.00 6.60
C ILE A 2 -12.25 -18.02 5.87
N GLU A 3 -12.60 -17.59 4.64
CA GLU A 3 -11.76 -16.68 3.84
C GLU A 3 -11.53 -15.31 4.50
N LYS A 4 -12.56 -14.70 5.11
CA LYS A 4 -12.42 -13.39 5.76
C LYS A 4 -11.44 -13.39 6.94
N ASP A 5 -11.40 -14.47 7.72
CA ASP A 5 -10.47 -14.57 8.87
C ASP A 5 -9.04 -14.87 8.43
N TYR A 6 -8.87 -15.51 7.26
CA TYR A 6 -7.55 -15.79 6.69
C TYR A 6 -6.92 -14.53 6.07
N LEU A 7 -7.69 -13.75 5.30
CA LEU A 7 -7.23 -12.51 4.68
C LEU A 7 -6.84 -11.46 5.75
N LYS A 8 -7.68 -11.30 6.79
CA LYS A 8 -7.38 -10.40 7.92
C LYS A 8 -6.04 -10.71 8.60
N LYS A 9 -5.63 -11.98 8.63
CA LYS A 9 -4.30 -12.37 9.15
C LYS A 9 -3.16 -11.97 8.21
N GLN A 10 -3.38 -11.94 6.90
CA GLN A 10 -2.34 -11.56 5.94
C GLN A 10 -2.00 -10.08 6.01
N ILE A 11 -3.02 -9.21 6.12
CA ILE A 11 -2.78 -7.77 6.29
C ILE A 11 -2.07 -7.46 7.62
N ASP A 12 -2.46 -8.12 8.72
CA ASP A 12 -1.79 -7.97 10.01
C ASP A 12 -0.30 -8.41 9.93
N LEU A 13 -0.02 -9.53 9.27
CA LEU A 13 1.35 -10.02 9.06
C LEU A 13 2.17 -9.08 8.17
N PHE A 14 1.57 -8.54 7.11
CA PHE A 14 2.21 -7.55 6.25
C PHE A 14 2.67 -6.34 7.06
N PHE A 15 1.80 -5.74 7.88
CA PHE A 15 2.16 -4.58 8.69
C PHE A 15 3.26 -4.88 9.71
N GLN A 16 3.24 -6.07 10.34
CA GLN A 16 4.30 -6.48 11.24
C GLN A 16 5.66 -6.57 10.53
N GLU A 17 5.70 -7.19 9.35
CA GLU A 17 6.92 -7.33 8.57
C GLU A 17 7.39 -6.00 8.00
N LEU A 18 6.48 -5.14 7.55
CA LEU A 18 6.80 -3.79 7.10
C LEU A 18 7.43 -2.96 8.22
N VAL A 19 6.85 -2.98 9.43
CA VAL A 19 7.45 -2.30 10.59
C VAL A 19 8.85 -2.84 10.88
N ALA A 20 9.06 -4.15 10.78
CA ALA A 20 10.39 -4.75 10.94
C ALA A 20 11.39 -4.27 9.88
N VAL A 21 10.95 -4.01 8.64
CA VAL A 21 11.80 -3.41 7.59
C VAL A 21 12.08 -1.94 7.89
N LEU A 22 11.06 -1.15 8.24
CA LEU A 22 11.19 0.30 8.44
C LEU A 22 12.00 0.67 9.68
N THR A 23 12.01 -0.18 10.71
CA THR A 23 12.77 0.05 11.95
C THR A 23 14.26 -0.29 11.83
N LYS A 24 14.66 -1.03 10.80
CA LYS A 24 16.09 -1.31 10.54
C LYS A 24 16.78 -0.05 10.04
N ASN A 25 17.97 0.21 10.60
CA ASN A 25 18.87 1.24 10.09
C ASN A 25 19.66 0.69 8.89
N THR A 26 18.97 0.46 7.78
CA THR A 26 19.53 -0.03 6.51
C THR A 26 19.67 1.11 5.50
N VAL A 27 20.62 0.97 4.57
CA VAL A 27 20.79 1.90 3.45
C VAL A 27 19.59 1.83 2.48
N LYS A 28 19.32 2.94 1.77
CA LYS A 28 18.13 3.12 0.92
C LYS A 28 17.89 1.95 -0.04
N GLU A 29 18.92 1.49 -0.75
CA GLU A 29 18.82 0.39 -1.72
C GLU A 29 18.39 -0.94 -1.07
N THR A 30 18.98 -1.27 0.09
CA THR A 30 18.61 -2.48 0.83
C THR A 30 17.16 -2.39 1.32
N ARG A 31 16.74 -1.23 1.83
CA ARG A 31 15.35 -1.02 2.25
C ARG A 31 14.37 -1.14 1.08
N PHE A 32 14.71 -0.57 -0.08
CA PHE A 32 13.90 -0.69 -1.29
C PHE A 32 13.71 -2.15 -1.70
N LYS A 33 14.80 -2.93 -1.70
CA LYS A 33 14.74 -4.37 -1.99
C LYS A 33 13.88 -5.13 -0.99
N GLU A 34 13.99 -4.83 0.31
CA GLU A 34 13.15 -5.45 1.34
C GLU A 34 11.66 -5.11 1.15
N ILE A 35 11.33 -3.85 0.82
CA ILE A 35 9.95 -3.44 0.50
C ILE A 35 9.45 -4.14 -0.76
N SER A 36 10.28 -4.26 -1.80
CA SER A 36 9.90 -4.98 -3.03
C SER A 36 9.62 -6.46 -2.74
N ASN A 37 10.43 -7.12 -1.91
CA ASN A 37 10.18 -8.50 -1.49
C ASN A 37 8.86 -8.64 -0.72
N LEU A 38 8.53 -7.68 0.15
CA LEU A 38 7.22 -7.66 0.82
C LEU A 38 6.09 -7.48 -0.19
N SER A 39 6.24 -6.55 -1.14
CA SER A 39 5.29 -6.34 -2.22
C SER A 39 5.01 -7.65 -2.96
N GLU A 40 6.04 -8.37 -3.41
CA GLU A 40 5.88 -9.64 -4.13
C GLU A 40 5.17 -10.69 -3.27
N LYS A 41 5.55 -10.81 -2.00
CA LYS A 41 4.97 -11.79 -1.07
C LYS A 41 3.47 -11.61 -0.87
N TYR A 42 3.00 -10.37 -0.76
CA TYR A 42 1.60 -10.08 -0.40
C TYR A 42 0.71 -9.71 -1.58
N THR A 43 1.28 -9.39 -2.74
CA THR A 43 0.51 -8.92 -3.90
C THR A 43 0.82 -9.65 -5.21
N GLN A 44 1.83 -10.54 -5.20
CA GLN A 44 2.40 -11.23 -6.37
C GLN A 44 3.20 -10.32 -7.34
N HIS A 45 3.32 -9.03 -7.02
CA HIS A 45 4.06 -8.06 -7.82
C HIS A 45 5.06 -7.26 -6.96
N GLY A 46 6.22 -6.97 -7.52
CA GLY A 46 7.20 -6.08 -6.91
C GLY A 46 6.73 -4.63 -6.86
N ILE A 47 7.38 -3.82 -6.04
CA ILE A 47 6.96 -2.42 -5.84
C ILE A 47 7.02 -1.60 -7.14
N ASP A 48 7.96 -1.93 -8.04
CA ASP A 48 8.12 -1.29 -9.34
C ASP A 48 6.87 -1.38 -10.22
N PHE A 49 6.12 -2.49 -10.10
CA PHE A 49 4.84 -2.64 -10.79
C PHE A 49 3.87 -1.56 -10.34
N PHE A 50 3.65 -1.38 -9.04
CA PHE A 50 2.71 -0.36 -8.53
C PHE A 50 3.19 1.07 -8.78
N ILE A 51 4.50 1.31 -8.79
CA ILE A 51 5.07 2.61 -9.14
C ILE A 51 4.76 2.95 -10.60
N THR A 52 4.82 1.99 -11.52
CA THR A 52 4.64 2.23 -12.96
C THR A 52 3.21 2.05 -13.46
N SER A 53 2.40 1.22 -12.80
CA SER A 53 1.00 1.01 -13.16
C SER A 53 0.14 2.24 -12.91
N SER A 54 -0.82 2.47 -13.78
CA SER A 54 -1.86 3.47 -13.61
C SER A 54 -2.82 3.14 -12.46
N PHE A 55 -3.58 4.14 -12.01
CA PHE A 55 -4.66 3.94 -11.05
C PHE A 55 -5.72 2.95 -11.57
N GLU A 56 -6.04 3.05 -12.86
CA GLU A 56 -7.02 2.21 -13.55
C GLU A 56 -6.56 0.74 -13.59
N GLU A 57 -5.28 0.46 -13.86
CA GLU A 57 -4.75 -0.91 -13.85
C GLU A 57 -4.77 -1.54 -12.45
N ILE A 58 -4.40 -0.76 -11.42
CA ILE A 58 -4.42 -1.22 -10.04
C ILE A 58 -5.86 -1.51 -9.60
N THR A 59 -6.80 -0.62 -9.87
CA THR A 59 -8.21 -0.81 -9.47
C THR A 59 -8.92 -1.88 -10.31
N ALA A 60 -8.54 -2.08 -11.57
CA ALA A 60 -9.04 -3.21 -12.37
C ALA A 60 -8.60 -4.57 -11.78
N SER A 61 -7.38 -4.65 -11.27
CA SER A 61 -6.80 -5.89 -10.74
C SER A 61 -7.23 -6.17 -9.29
N TYR A 62 -7.28 -5.13 -8.45
CA TYR A 62 -7.45 -5.27 -6.99
C TYR A 62 -8.69 -4.55 -6.43
N GLY A 63 -9.50 -3.90 -7.27
CA GLY A 63 -10.61 -3.03 -6.82
C GLY A 63 -11.63 -3.66 -5.88
N LYS A 64 -11.77 -4.99 -5.94
CA LYS A 64 -12.70 -5.77 -5.08
C LYS A 64 -12.06 -6.27 -3.79
N ASP A 65 -10.74 -6.21 -3.68
CA ASP A 65 -9.98 -6.67 -2.52
C ASP A 65 -9.42 -5.46 -1.76
N ILE A 66 -10.25 -4.97 -0.83
CA ILE A 66 -9.93 -3.81 0.00
C ILE A 66 -8.65 -4.01 0.82
N GLU A 67 -8.39 -5.24 1.28
CA GLU A 67 -7.22 -5.53 2.12
C GLU A 67 -5.94 -5.47 1.28
N THR A 68 -5.97 -6.04 0.07
CA THR A 68 -4.83 -5.89 -0.86
C THR A 68 -4.64 -4.44 -1.28
N LEU A 69 -5.70 -3.66 -1.47
CA LEU A 69 -5.58 -2.22 -1.71
C LEU A 69 -4.95 -1.48 -0.52
N ASP A 70 -5.29 -1.82 0.72
CA ASP A 70 -4.66 -1.24 1.91
C ASP A 70 -3.15 -1.56 1.97
N ILE A 71 -2.74 -2.76 1.56
CA ILE A 71 -1.32 -3.13 1.41
C ILE A 71 -0.64 -2.27 0.33
N ILE A 72 -1.25 -2.13 -0.85
CA ILE A 72 -0.71 -1.30 -1.96
C ILE A 72 -0.59 0.17 -1.55
N ILE A 73 -1.58 0.70 -0.83
CA ILE A 73 -1.57 2.06 -0.29
C ILE A 73 -0.34 2.25 0.61
N GLU A 74 -0.12 1.32 1.54
CA GLU A 74 1.00 1.43 2.47
C GLU A 74 2.36 1.30 1.76
N LEU A 75 2.47 0.40 0.79
CA LEU A 75 3.65 0.23 -0.05
C LEU A 75 4.00 1.50 -0.82
N LEU A 76 3.03 2.09 -1.53
CA LEU A 76 3.20 3.33 -2.28
C LEU A 76 3.50 4.52 -1.36
N PHE A 77 2.96 4.54 -0.13
CA PHE A 77 3.26 5.56 0.86
C PHE A 77 4.75 5.56 1.28
N GLN A 78 5.41 4.40 1.29
CA GLN A 78 6.86 4.34 1.52
C GLN A 78 7.68 4.95 0.38
N MET A 79 7.07 5.07 -0.81
CA MET A 79 7.70 5.61 -2.02
C MET A 79 7.21 7.02 -2.38
N LYS A 80 6.37 7.64 -1.52
CA LYS A 80 5.77 8.96 -1.79
C LYS A 80 6.77 10.08 -2.08
N ASP A 81 8.00 9.96 -1.56
CA ASP A 81 9.03 10.97 -1.70
C ASP A 81 9.86 10.77 -3.00
N GLU A 82 9.59 9.72 -3.79
CA GLU A 82 10.30 9.44 -5.05
C GLU A 82 9.70 10.20 -6.25
N SER A 83 8.39 10.50 -6.26
CA SER A 83 7.73 11.24 -7.35
C SER A 83 6.35 11.80 -6.93
N ILE A 84 5.98 12.96 -7.45
CA ILE A 84 4.66 13.56 -7.26
C ILE A 84 3.54 12.70 -7.86
N GLU A 85 3.83 11.97 -8.94
CA GLU A 85 2.87 11.07 -9.60
C GLU A 85 2.46 9.91 -8.67
N ILE A 86 3.37 9.48 -7.77
CA ILE A 86 3.06 8.47 -6.76
C ILE A 86 2.07 9.03 -5.76
N VAL A 87 2.22 10.30 -5.35
CA VAL A 87 1.31 10.98 -4.42
C VAL A 87 -0.09 11.10 -5.02
N ASP A 88 -0.19 11.59 -6.25
CA ASP A 88 -1.47 11.73 -6.96
C ASP A 88 -2.20 10.38 -7.12
N LYS A 89 -1.43 9.33 -7.45
CA LYS A 89 -1.96 7.97 -7.56
C LYS A 89 -2.43 7.44 -6.21
N LEU A 90 -1.64 7.65 -5.16
CA LEU A 90 -1.94 7.22 -3.80
C LEU A 90 -3.23 7.86 -3.30
N GLU A 91 -3.43 9.16 -3.54
CA GLU A 91 -4.69 9.85 -3.23
C GLU A 91 -5.88 9.19 -3.94
N LYS A 92 -5.78 8.96 -5.25
CA LYS A 92 -6.86 8.33 -6.04
C LYS A 92 -7.20 6.94 -5.52
N ILE A 93 -6.19 6.11 -5.22
CA ILE A 93 -6.40 4.77 -4.68
C ILE A 93 -7.07 4.85 -3.29
N ILE A 94 -6.62 5.73 -2.40
CA ILE A 94 -7.23 5.90 -1.07
C ILE A 94 -8.70 6.31 -1.19
N ASN A 95 -9.00 7.30 -2.04
CA ASN A 95 -10.36 7.78 -2.25
C ASN A 95 -11.27 6.69 -2.82
N TYR A 96 -10.78 5.95 -3.83
CA TYR A 96 -11.49 4.78 -4.37
C TYR A 96 -11.75 3.73 -3.29
N THR A 97 -10.73 3.40 -2.49
CA THR A 97 -10.82 2.35 -1.46
C THR A 97 -11.74 2.78 -0.32
N ASN A 98 -11.78 4.06 0.04
CA ASN A 98 -12.73 4.62 1.01
C ASN A 98 -14.18 4.53 0.49
N GLN A 99 -14.42 4.85 -0.78
CA GLN A 99 -15.76 4.78 -1.39
C GLN A 99 -16.30 3.35 -1.51
N ASN A 100 -15.40 2.37 -1.72
CA ASN A 100 -15.76 0.97 -1.93
C ASN A 100 -15.64 0.10 -0.66
N SER A 101 -15.17 0.66 0.46
CA SER A 101 -15.10 -0.05 1.74
C SER A 101 -16.34 0.19 2.59
N LEU A 102 -16.82 -0.87 3.25
CA LEU A 102 -17.91 -0.77 4.22
C LEU A 102 -17.47 -0.17 5.55
N ASN A 103 -16.15 -0.09 5.80
CA ASN A 103 -15.58 0.34 7.08
C ASN A 103 -14.70 1.58 6.89
N TYR A 104 -14.78 2.48 7.87
CA TYR A 104 -13.83 3.56 8.02
C TYR A 104 -12.44 3.02 8.39
N SER A 105 -11.38 3.60 7.81
CA SER A 105 -9.99 3.27 8.13
C SER A 105 -9.26 4.52 8.60
N PHE A 106 -8.79 4.50 9.86
CA PHE A 106 -7.96 5.58 10.40
C PHE A 106 -6.66 5.73 9.60
N ARG A 107 -6.02 4.62 9.25
CA ARG A 107 -4.73 4.62 8.54
C ARG A 107 -4.81 5.28 7.17
N ARG A 108 -5.83 4.94 6.37
CA ARG A 108 -6.03 5.58 5.05
C ARG A 108 -6.17 7.10 5.16
N ASN A 109 -6.94 7.58 6.13
CA ASN A 109 -7.16 9.00 6.34
C ASN A 109 -5.93 9.72 6.91
N GLU A 110 -5.16 9.04 7.77
CA GLU A 110 -3.88 9.54 8.24
C GLU A 110 -2.89 9.73 7.08
N ILE A 111 -2.75 8.72 6.21
CA ILE A 111 -1.91 8.81 5.01
C ILE A 111 -2.38 9.94 4.10
N LEU A 112 -3.69 10.02 3.82
CA LEU A 112 -4.26 11.07 2.98
C LEU A 112 -3.95 12.46 3.53
N THR A 113 -4.09 12.65 4.84
CA THR A 113 -3.75 13.92 5.51
C THR A 113 -2.26 14.25 5.35
N GLN A 114 -1.38 13.27 5.53
CA GLN A 114 0.07 13.47 5.42
C GLN A 114 0.52 13.85 4.01
N ILE A 115 -0.10 13.27 2.98
CA ILE A 115 0.25 13.59 1.60
C ILE A 115 -0.36 14.93 1.15
N LEU A 116 -1.55 15.30 1.62
CA LEU A 116 -2.18 16.58 1.27
C LEU A 116 -1.58 17.78 2.00
N THR A 117 -0.96 17.58 3.17
CA THR A 117 -0.35 18.67 3.95
C THR A 117 1.10 18.97 3.57
N LYS A 118 1.73 18.11 2.77
CA LYS A 118 3.11 18.27 2.30
C LYS A 118 3.22 18.83 0.87
N THR A 119 2.10 19.04 0.20
CA THR A 119 1.98 19.64 -1.14
C THR A 119 1.68 21.14 -1.02
#